data_AF-A0A6I9MBQ1-F1
#
_entry.id   AF-A0A6I9MBQ1-F1
#
_cell.length_a   1.000
_cell.length_b   1.000
_cell.length_c   1.000
_cell.angle_alpha   90.00
_cell.angle_beta   90.00
_cell.angle_gamma   90.00
#
_symmetry.space_group_name_H-M   'P 1'
#
loop_
_entity.id
_entity.type
_entity.pdbx_description
1 polymer ?
#
loop_
_entity_poly.entity_id
_entity_poly.type
_entity_poly.pdbx_seq_one_letter_code
_entity_poly.pdbx_strand_id
1 'polypeptide(L)'
;HYLARNFYNLRFLALFVAFAINFILLFYKVTEEPLEEETEDVANLWNSFNDDDEEEAMVFFVLQESTGYMAPTLRALAIVHTIISLVCVVGYYCLKVPLVVFKREKEIARKLEFDGLYITEQPSEDDIKGQWDRLVINTPPCWNGPQKQVLGLLIHAAEPLASLYSTEVNMCCDTMLVLTVGLLAVVVYLYTVVAFNFFRKFYNKSEDDDEPDMKCDDMMTCYLFHMYVGVRAGGGIGDEIEDPAGDPYEMYRIVFDITFFFFVIVILLAIIQGLIIDAFGELRDQQEQVREDMETKCFICGIGNDYFDTTPHGFETHTLQEHNLANYLFFLMYLINKDETEHTGQESYVWKMYQERCWDFFPAGDCFRKQYEDQLG
;
A
#
# COMPACT_ATOMS: atom_id res chain seq x y z
N HIS A 1 -12.30 25.95 4.96
CA HIS A 1 -12.85 25.99 3.59
C HIS A 1 -11.77 26.20 2.52
N TYR A 2 -10.95 27.26 2.58
CA TYR A 2 -9.88 27.50 1.58
C TYR A 2 -8.87 26.34 1.46
N LEU A 3 -8.39 25.82 2.60
CA LEU A 3 -7.47 24.67 2.65
C LEU A 3 -8.06 23.41 2.02
N ALA A 4 -9.30 23.07 2.38
CA ALA A 4 -9.99 21.89 1.86
C ALA A 4 -10.21 21.96 0.34
N ARG A 5 -10.51 23.15 -0.20
CA ARG A 5 -10.70 23.36 -1.64
C ARG A 5 -9.43 23.10 -2.46
N ASN A 6 -8.27 23.45 -1.90
CA ASN A 6 -6.99 23.38 -2.59
C ASN A 6 -6.12 22.19 -2.13
N PHE A 7 -6.72 21.19 -1.46
CA PHE A 7 -5.99 20.08 -0.85
C PHE A 7 -5.04 19.36 -1.81
N TYR A 8 -5.48 19.03 -3.03
CA TYR A 8 -4.64 18.37 -4.03
C TYR A 8 -3.51 19.26 -4.56
N ASN A 9 -3.75 20.58 -4.68
CA ASN A 9 -2.71 21.53 -5.07
C ASN A 9 -1.63 21.64 -3.99
N LEU A 10 -2.01 21.64 -2.71
CA LEU A 10 -1.07 21.63 -1.58
C LEU A 10 -0.26 20.33 -1.53
N ARG A 11 -0.90 19.19 -1.79
CA ARG A 11 -0.21 17.89 -1.88
C ARG A 11 0.79 17.85 -3.04
N PHE A 12 0.41 18.39 -4.20
CA PHE A 12 1.31 18.49 -5.35
C PHE A 12 2.48 19.44 -5.09
N LEU A 13 2.22 20.57 -4.42
CA LEU A 13 3.26 21.50 -3.99
C LEU A 13 4.25 20.84 -3.01
N ALA A 14 3.77 20.06 -2.04
CA ALA A 14 4.64 19.30 -1.13
C ALA A 14 5.57 18.34 -1.89
N LEU A 15 5.01 17.60 -2.86
CA LEU A 15 5.79 16.70 -3.72
C LEU A 15 6.88 17.45 -4.51
N PHE A 16 6.53 18.60 -5.08
CA PHE A 16 7.48 19.43 -5.81
C PHE A 16 8.61 19.96 -4.91
N VAL A 17 8.27 20.45 -3.71
CA VAL A 17 9.27 20.92 -2.74
C VAL A 17 10.16 19.77 -2.27
N ALA A 18 9.61 18.57 -2.06
CA ALA A 18 10.39 17.39 -1.71
C ALA A 18 11.41 17.04 -2.82
N PHE A 19 11.02 17.11 -4.08
CA PHE A 19 11.94 16.91 -5.21
C PHE A 19 13.06 17.96 -5.21
N ALA A 20 12.74 19.24 -4.98
CA ALA A 20 13.73 20.32 -4.93
C ALA A 20 14.73 20.15 -3.77
N ILE A 21 14.25 19.73 -2.58
CA ILE A 21 15.12 19.42 -1.44
C ILE A 21 16.06 18.27 -1.79
N ASN A 22 15.53 17.16 -2.32
CA ASN A 22 16.34 15.99 -2.70
C ASN A 22 17.34 16.32 -3.80
N PHE A 23 16.98 17.20 -4.74
CA PHE A 23 17.89 17.66 -5.78
C PHE A 23 19.08 18.45 -5.21
N ILE A 24 18.84 19.35 -4.26
CA ILE A 24 19.92 20.10 -3.59
C ILE A 24 20.79 19.17 -2.73
N LEU A 25 20.18 18.14 -2.12
CA LEU A 25 20.92 17.16 -1.32
C LEU A 25 21.99 16.38 -2.12
N LEU A 26 21.84 16.26 -3.44
CA LEU A 26 22.84 15.60 -4.31
C LEU A 26 24.19 16.34 -4.35
N PHE A 27 24.24 17.61 -3.96
CA PHE A 27 25.47 18.42 -3.98
C PHE A 27 26.26 18.40 -2.66
N TYR A 28 25.81 17.62 -1.67
CA TYR A 28 26.59 17.40 -0.45
C TYR A 28 27.71 16.40 -0.71
N LYS A 29 28.91 16.75 -0.26
CA LYS A 29 30.08 15.87 -0.29
C LYS A 29 30.57 15.63 1.15
N VAL A 30 31.03 14.41 1.39
CA VAL A 30 31.72 14.03 2.63
C VAL A 30 33.13 14.62 2.62
N THR A 31 33.49 15.31 3.69
CA THR A 31 34.84 15.83 3.95
C THR A 31 35.28 15.47 5.36
N GLU A 32 36.53 15.05 5.50
CA GLU A 32 37.15 14.64 6.78
C GLU A 32 37.81 15.83 7.50
N GLU A 33 37.92 16.98 6.86
CA GLU A 33 38.51 18.20 7.42
C GLU A 33 37.41 19.18 7.88
N PRO A 34 37.42 19.63 9.14
CA PRO A 34 36.55 20.72 9.58
C PRO A 34 36.97 22.02 8.86
N LEU A 35 36.00 22.75 8.30
CA LEU A 35 36.23 24.11 7.80
C LEU A 35 36.64 25.02 8.96
N GLU A 36 37.86 25.56 8.90
CA GLU A 36 38.47 26.40 9.96
C GLU A 36 37.84 27.79 10.17
N GLU A 37 36.71 28.13 9.57
CA GLU A 37 36.10 29.45 9.76
C GLU A 37 34.60 29.38 10.08
N GLU A 38 34.25 29.93 11.27
CA GLU A 38 32.92 30.30 11.77
C GLU A 38 32.08 29.28 12.59
N THR A 39 32.69 28.36 13.37
CA THR A 39 31.91 27.55 14.35
C THR A 39 32.51 27.49 15.77
N GLU A 40 33.17 28.53 16.25
CA GLU A 40 33.59 28.60 17.67
C GLU A 40 32.38 28.54 18.63
N ASP A 41 31.20 29.02 18.22
CA ASP A 41 30.02 29.07 19.09
C ASP A 41 29.22 27.76 19.15
N VAL A 42 29.33 26.88 18.15
CA VAL A 42 28.58 25.60 18.10
C VAL A 42 29.38 24.46 18.72
N ALA A 43 30.71 24.47 18.57
CA ALA A 43 31.62 23.48 19.14
C ALA A 43 31.57 23.49 20.69
N ASN A 44 31.46 24.67 21.30
CA ASN A 44 31.42 24.81 22.76
C ASN A 44 30.13 24.26 23.42
N LEU A 45 29.03 24.11 22.67
CA LEU A 45 27.78 23.56 23.20
C LEU A 45 27.78 22.02 23.22
N TRP A 46 28.46 21.38 22.26
CA TRP A 46 28.56 19.93 22.14
C TRP A 46 29.68 19.32 22.99
N ASN A 47 30.79 20.04 23.18
CA ASN A 47 31.90 19.62 24.03
C ASN A 47 31.54 19.54 25.54
N SER A 48 30.36 20.02 25.94
CA SER A 48 29.88 19.90 27.33
C SER A 48 29.10 18.61 27.61
N PHE A 49 28.83 17.79 26.58
CA PHE A 49 28.00 16.58 26.69
C PHE A 49 28.72 15.25 26.46
N ASN A 50 29.94 15.24 25.90
CA ASN A 50 30.70 14.02 25.64
C ASN A 50 32.03 14.07 26.39
N ASP A 51 32.05 13.48 27.58
CA ASP A 51 33.25 13.31 28.41
C ASP A 51 33.62 11.83 28.57
N ASP A 52 33.31 11.00 27.57
CA ASP A 52 33.72 9.58 27.53
C ASP A 52 34.08 9.16 26.08
N ASP A 53 35.39 9.02 25.87
CA ASP A 53 36.10 8.05 25.02
C ASP A 53 35.41 7.48 23.76
N GLU A 54 35.74 8.05 22.59
CA GLU A 54 36.15 7.36 21.36
C GLU A 54 36.40 8.43 20.26
N GLU A 55 37.58 8.39 19.61
CA GLU A 55 37.90 9.25 18.44
C GLU A 55 37.05 8.82 17.23
N GLU A 56 35.72 8.95 17.28
CA GLU A 56 34.90 8.97 16.07
C GLU A 56 35.09 10.33 15.41
N ALA A 57 35.97 10.37 14.39
CA ALA A 57 36.12 11.53 13.53
C ALA A 57 34.75 11.94 12.97
N MET A 58 34.21 13.08 13.44
CA MET A 58 32.95 13.61 12.94
C MET A 58 33.09 13.92 11.46
N VAL A 59 32.31 13.21 10.63
CA VAL A 59 32.26 13.44 9.19
C VAL A 59 31.45 14.70 8.92
N PHE A 60 32.09 15.72 8.32
CA PHE A 60 31.41 16.95 7.96
C PHE A 60 30.88 16.85 6.52
N PHE A 61 29.61 17.22 6.33
CA PHE A 61 28.99 17.32 5.01
C PHE A 61 29.12 18.76 4.50
N VAL A 62 30.01 18.97 3.54
CA VAL A 62 30.26 20.31 2.97
C VAL A 62 29.57 20.42 1.62
N LEU A 63 28.86 21.54 1.41
CA LEU A 63 28.21 21.85 0.14
C LEU A 63 29.26 22.29 -0.88
N GLN A 64 29.37 21.60 -2.02
CA GLN A 64 30.51 21.77 -2.94
C GLN A 64 30.43 23.06 -3.78
N GLU A 65 29.23 23.59 -4.04
CA GLU A 65 29.07 24.81 -4.84
C GLU A 65 29.14 26.07 -3.96
N SER A 66 30.07 26.96 -4.31
CA SER A 66 30.37 28.24 -3.66
C SER A 66 29.28 29.30 -3.77
N THR A 67 28.07 28.91 -4.17
CA THR A 67 26.93 29.81 -4.19
C THR A 67 26.37 29.90 -2.78
N GLY A 68 26.74 30.94 -2.04
CA GLY A 68 26.34 31.12 -0.62
C GLY A 68 24.83 31.11 -0.33
N TYR A 69 23.96 31.00 -1.35
CA TYR A 69 22.51 30.91 -1.19
C TYR A 69 21.98 29.47 -0.97
N MET A 70 22.71 28.41 -1.32
CA MET A 70 22.15 27.06 -1.32
C MET A 70 21.88 26.49 0.08
N ALA A 71 22.80 26.65 1.03
CA ALA A 71 22.60 26.23 2.41
C ALA A 71 21.40 26.90 3.11
N PRO A 72 21.23 28.25 3.06
CA PRO A 72 20.04 28.88 3.61
C PRO A 72 18.76 28.56 2.83
N THR A 73 18.86 28.33 1.51
CA THR A 73 17.71 27.91 0.69
C THR A 73 17.21 26.52 1.09
N LEU A 74 18.11 25.56 1.35
CA LEU A 74 17.73 24.24 1.83
C LEU A 74 17.00 24.31 3.18
N ARG A 75 17.52 25.10 4.14
CA ARG A 75 16.88 25.32 5.45
C ARG A 75 15.50 25.94 5.28
N ALA A 76 15.36 26.95 4.42
CA ALA A 76 14.09 27.58 4.13
C ALA A 76 13.09 26.60 3.49
N LEU A 77 13.53 25.80 2.51
CA LEU A 77 12.70 24.78 1.87
C LEU A 77 12.26 23.68 2.85
N ALA A 78 13.13 23.26 3.78
CA ALA A 78 12.77 22.28 4.81
C ALA A 78 11.68 22.80 5.76
N ILE A 79 11.79 24.06 6.20
CA ILE A 79 10.75 24.72 7.01
C ILE A 79 9.44 24.82 6.22
N VAL A 80 9.51 25.27 4.96
CA VAL A 80 8.35 25.38 4.08
C VAL A 80 7.69 24.02 3.85
N HIS A 81 8.46 22.96 3.60
CA HIS A 81 7.95 21.59 3.44
C HIS A 81 7.22 21.11 4.69
N THR A 82 7.76 21.41 5.87
CA THR A 82 7.16 21.06 7.17
C THR A 82 5.82 21.78 7.37
N ILE A 83 5.76 23.07 7.06
CA ILE A 83 4.54 23.88 7.13
C ILE A 83 3.48 23.35 6.15
N ILE A 84 3.84 23.09 4.89
CA ILE A 84 2.90 22.55 3.90
C ILE A 84 2.38 21.18 4.33
N SER A 85 3.24 20.32 4.88
CA SER A 85 2.86 19.00 5.39
C SER A 85 1.86 19.11 6.55
N LEU A 86 2.09 20.00 7.52
CA LEU A 86 1.16 20.26 8.61
C LEU A 86 -0.20 20.76 8.09
N VAL A 87 -0.18 21.68 7.12
CA VAL A 87 -1.40 22.18 6.49
C VAL A 87 -2.15 21.07 5.73
N CYS A 88 -1.44 20.12 5.10
CA CYS A 88 -2.06 18.97 4.45
C CYS A 88 -2.77 18.06 5.47
N VAL A 89 -2.21 17.85 6.66
CA VAL A 89 -2.87 17.07 7.73
C VAL A 89 -4.19 17.73 8.14
N VAL A 90 -4.19 19.04 8.39
CA VAL A 90 -5.42 19.79 8.71
C VAL A 90 -6.42 19.74 7.56
N GLY A 91 -5.95 19.87 6.31
CA GLY A 91 -6.78 19.75 5.12
C GLY A 91 -7.44 18.38 4.98
N TYR A 92 -6.70 17.31 5.26
CA TYR A 92 -7.21 15.93 5.27
C TYR A 92 -8.29 15.76 6.34
N TYR A 93 -8.04 16.27 7.54
CA TYR A 93 -8.99 16.22 8.66
C TYR A 93 -10.32 16.93 8.35
N CYS A 94 -10.29 18.06 7.65
CA CYS A 94 -11.51 18.77 7.30
C CYS A 94 -12.26 18.17 6.09
N LEU A 95 -11.58 17.46 5.18
CA LEU A 95 -12.15 17.01 3.91
C LEU A 95 -12.49 15.52 3.88
N LYS A 96 -11.53 14.66 4.22
CA LYS A 96 -11.64 13.19 4.02
C LYS A 96 -12.20 12.48 5.23
N VAL A 97 -11.80 12.90 6.44
CA VAL A 97 -12.24 12.29 7.70
C VAL A 97 -13.77 12.26 7.84
N PRO A 98 -14.52 13.34 7.57
CA PRO A 98 -15.99 13.30 7.67
C PRO A 98 -16.64 12.27 6.73
N LEU A 99 -16.05 12.03 5.55
CA LEU A 99 -16.58 11.06 4.58
C LEU A 99 -16.34 9.62 5.03
N VAL A 100 -15.15 9.33 5.58
CA VAL A 100 -14.82 8.00 6.12
C VAL A 100 -15.71 7.69 7.33
N VAL A 101 -15.85 8.65 8.26
CA VAL A 101 -16.74 8.53 9.41
C VAL A 101 -18.18 8.31 8.97
N PHE A 102 -18.67 9.07 7.98
CA PHE A 102 -20.03 8.89 7.45
C PHE A 102 -20.25 7.50 6.83
N LYS A 103 -19.26 6.96 6.09
CA LYS A 103 -19.33 5.60 5.56
C LYS A 103 -19.45 4.56 6.67
N ARG A 104 -18.68 4.74 7.76
CA ARG A 104 -18.72 3.84 8.92
C ARG A 104 -20.03 3.95 9.69
N GLU A 105 -20.52 5.17 9.96
CA GLU A 105 -21.82 5.40 10.60
C GLU A 105 -22.96 4.73 9.83
N LYS A 106 -22.96 4.85 8.48
CA LYS A 106 -23.96 4.23 7.62
C LYS A 106 -23.91 2.69 7.66
N GLU A 107 -22.73 2.11 7.74
CA GLU A 107 -22.54 0.66 7.87
C GLU A 107 -23.07 0.15 9.21
N ILE A 108 -22.74 0.83 10.32
CA ILE A 108 -23.19 0.46 11.67
C ILE A 108 -24.72 0.57 11.78
N ALA A 109 -25.29 1.67 11.29
CA ALA A 109 -26.75 1.87 11.30
C ALA A 109 -27.48 0.74 10.55
N ARG A 110 -26.95 0.30 9.40
CA ARG A 110 -27.52 -0.82 8.63
C ARG A 110 -27.45 -2.14 9.41
N LYS A 111 -26.29 -2.46 10.00
CA LYS A 111 -26.09 -3.68 10.79
C LYS A 111 -27.01 -3.73 12.01
N LEU A 112 -27.24 -2.59 12.64
CA LEU A 112 -28.13 -2.48 13.80
C LEU A 112 -29.61 -2.66 13.42
N GLU A 113 -30.04 -2.05 12.31
CA GLU A 113 -31.44 -2.02 11.89
C GLU A 113 -31.92 -3.33 11.25
N PHE A 114 -31.08 -3.97 10.43
CA PHE A 114 -31.49 -5.12 9.61
C PHE A 114 -30.85 -6.44 10.05
N ASP A 115 -29.57 -6.45 10.40
CA ASP A 115 -28.88 -7.69 10.79
C ASP A 115 -29.16 -8.05 12.26
N GLY A 116 -29.70 -7.11 13.04
CA GLY A 116 -29.89 -7.27 14.49
C GLY A 116 -28.56 -7.41 15.27
N LEU A 117 -27.43 -7.23 14.59
CA LEU A 117 -26.10 -7.32 15.18
C LEU A 117 -26.00 -6.30 16.31
N TYR A 118 -25.41 -6.70 17.44
CA TYR A 118 -25.36 -5.99 18.73
C TYR A 118 -26.63 -6.05 19.59
N ILE A 119 -27.80 -6.45 19.05
CA ILE A 119 -29.05 -6.64 19.80
C ILE A 119 -29.37 -8.12 20.00
N THR A 120 -29.39 -8.90 18.91
CA THR A 120 -29.71 -10.34 18.91
C THR A 120 -28.46 -11.21 18.92
N GLU A 121 -27.40 -10.75 18.25
CA GLU A 121 -26.13 -11.47 18.10
C GLU A 121 -24.95 -10.59 18.54
N GLN A 122 -23.97 -11.19 19.21
CA GLN A 122 -22.74 -10.52 19.61
C GLN A 122 -21.65 -10.75 18.57
N PRO A 123 -20.87 -9.73 18.17
CA PRO A 123 -19.73 -9.94 17.28
C PRO A 123 -18.74 -10.93 17.90
N SER A 124 -18.06 -11.71 17.05
CA SER A 124 -16.96 -12.60 17.47
C SER A 124 -15.86 -11.82 18.17
N GLU A 125 -15.19 -12.44 19.15
CA GLU A 125 -14.08 -11.81 19.88
C GLU A 125 -12.91 -11.44 18.97
N ASP A 126 -12.77 -12.12 17.82
CA ASP A 126 -11.75 -11.84 16.81
C ASP A 126 -12.04 -10.59 15.96
N ASP A 127 -13.27 -10.07 15.97
CA ASP A 127 -13.63 -8.84 15.24
C ASP A 127 -13.37 -7.60 16.08
N ILE A 128 -12.11 -7.15 16.08
CA ILE A 128 -11.67 -5.93 16.76
C ILE A 128 -12.49 -4.71 16.31
N LYS A 129 -12.88 -4.66 15.02
CA LYS A 129 -13.65 -3.55 14.44
C LYS A 129 -15.05 -3.48 15.07
N GLY A 130 -15.70 -4.64 15.24
CA GLY A 130 -16.99 -4.76 15.92
C GLY A 130 -16.92 -4.45 17.41
N GLN A 131 -15.79 -4.72 18.07
CA GLN A 131 -15.58 -4.33 19.47
C GLN A 131 -15.51 -2.80 19.63
N TRP A 132 -14.84 -2.09 18.72
CA TRP A 132 -14.82 -0.62 18.73
C TRP A 132 -16.21 -0.01 18.51
N ASP A 133 -17.04 -0.62 17.66
CA ASP A 133 -18.42 -0.15 17.42
C ASP A 133 -19.26 -0.17 18.71
N ARG A 134 -19.08 -1.18 19.56
CA ARG A 134 -19.78 -1.27 20.85
C ARG A 134 -19.50 -0.08 21.76
N LEU A 135 -18.26 0.41 21.77
CA LEU A 135 -17.89 1.59 22.56
C LEU A 135 -18.65 2.83 22.07
N VAL A 136 -18.78 2.99 20.76
CA VAL A 136 -19.49 4.11 20.13
C VAL A 136 -20.99 4.05 20.41
N ILE A 137 -21.62 2.88 20.30
CA ILE A 137 -23.07 2.69 20.52
C ILE A 137 -23.49 3.02 21.97
N ASN A 138 -22.61 2.78 22.95
CA ASN A 138 -22.90 3.04 24.36
C ASN A 138 -22.74 4.53 24.77
N THR A 139 -22.29 5.40 23.87
CA THR A 139 -22.18 6.83 24.15
C THR A 139 -23.54 7.53 23.98
N PRO A 140 -23.96 8.40 24.92
CA PRO A 140 -25.25 9.10 24.83
C PRO A 140 -25.36 9.98 23.56
N PRO A 141 -26.58 10.18 23.03
CA PRO A 141 -26.79 10.62 21.66
C PRO A 141 -26.49 12.10 21.48
N CYS A 142 -25.35 12.43 20.87
CA CYS A 142 -25.19 13.69 20.14
C CYS A 142 -25.24 13.39 18.64
N TRP A 143 -26.41 12.96 18.16
CA TRP A 143 -26.68 12.80 16.72
C TRP A 143 -26.95 14.15 16.03
N ASN A 144 -26.54 15.28 16.62
CA ASN A 144 -26.69 16.63 16.05
C ASN A 144 -25.45 17.50 16.36
N GLY A 145 -24.60 17.71 15.36
CA GLY A 145 -23.64 18.83 15.35
C GLY A 145 -22.21 18.57 15.88
N PRO A 146 -21.46 19.64 16.22
CA PRO A 146 -19.99 19.73 16.16
C PRO A 146 -19.23 18.84 17.16
N GLN A 147 -19.91 18.12 18.05
CA GLN A 147 -19.30 17.14 18.96
C GLN A 147 -18.90 15.82 18.27
N LYS A 148 -19.32 15.56 17.02
CA LYS A 148 -18.80 14.46 16.18
C LYS A 148 -17.27 14.47 16.04
N GLN A 149 -16.65 15.64 16.11
CA GLN A 149 -15.21 15.80 15.89
C GLN A 149 -14.34 15.18 16.99
N VAL A 150 -14.80 15.16 18.26
CA VAL A 150 -13.96 14.68 19.38
C VAL A 150 -14.00 13.15 19.49
N LEU A 151 -15.16 12.54 19.30
CA LEU A 151 -15.28 11.07 19.24
C LEU A 151 -14.62 10.52 17.96
N GLY A 152 -14.76 11.24 16.84
CA GLY A 152 -14.00 10.98 15.61
C GLY A 152 -12.49 11.07 15.79
N LEU A 153 -11.99 12.00 16.64
CA LEU A 153 -10.56 12.12 16.97
C LEU A 153 -10.01 10.90 17.71
N LEU A 154 -10.80 10.34 18.65
CA LEU A 154 -10.43 9.14 19.41
C LEU A 154 -10.48 7.86 18.57
N ILE A 155 -11.44 7.76 17.64
CA ILE A 155 -11.52 6.65 16.68
C ILE A 155 -10.41 6.76 15.61
N HIS A 156 -10.08 7.98 15.15
CA HIS A 156 -9.00 8.21 14.19
C HIS A 156 -7.58 8.07 14.76
N ALA A 157 -7.38 8.17 16.07
CA ALA A 157 -6.06 7.87 16.67
C ALA A 157 -5.68 6.38 16.51
N ALA A 158 -6.66 5.50 16.29
CA ALA A 158 -6.45 4.05 16.10
C ALA A 158 -6.50 3.58 14.63
N GLU A 159 -7.11 4.34 13.72
CA GLU A 159 -7.22 3.98 12.29
C GLU A 159 -5.93 3.99 11.45
N PRO A 160 -4.88 4.83 11.70
CA PRO A 160 -3.64 4.72 10.93
C PRO A 160 -2.92 3.39 11.21
N LEU A 161 -3.15 2.74 12.37
CA LEU A 161 -2.71 1.37 12.63
C LEU A 161 -3.56 0.34 11.88
N ALA A 162 -4.89 0.50 11.83
CA ALA A 162 -5.78 -0.47 11.17
C ALA A 162 -5.76 -0.40 9.63
N SER A 163 -5.56 0.78 9.05
CA SER A 163 -5.40 0.95 7.58
C SER A 163 -4.02 0.52 7.07
N LEU A 164 -2.99 0.51 7.93
CA LEU A 164 -1.72 -0.15 7.68
C LEU A 164 -1.87 -1.68 7.67
N TYR A 165 -2.84 -2.22 8.41
CA TYR A 165 -3.21 -3.64 8.38
C TYR A 165 -4.17 -3.99 7.22
N SER A 166 -4.98 -3.04 6.75
CA SER A 166 -6.01 -3.25 5.71
C SER A 166 -5.53 -2.96 4.28
N THR A 167 -4.23 -3.07 4.00
CA THR A 167 -3.71 -3.32 2.65
C THR A 167 -4.06 -4.76 2.22
N GLU A 168 -5.34 -5.10 2.23
CA GLU A 168 -5.85 -6.43 1.84
C GLU A 168 -5.78 -6.68 0.32
N VAL A 169 -5.36 -5.69 -0.48
CA VAL A 169 -5.04 -5.87 -1.90
C VAL A 169 -3.57 -6.26 -2.12
N ASN A 170 -2.69 -6.03 -1.14
CA ASN A 170 -1.32 -6.54 -1.18
C ASN A 170 -1.17 -7.91 -0.51
N MET A 171 -2.15 -8.35 0.29
CA MET A 171 -1.97 -9.46 1.21
C MET A 171 -1.83 -10.84 0.54
N CYS A 172 -2.36 -11.08 -0.66
CA CYS A 172 -2.19 -12.38 -1.33
C CYS A 172 -0.77 -12.55 -1.91
N CYS A 173 -0.32 -11.57 -2.70
CA CYS A 173 1.03 -11.56 -3.26
C CYS A 173 2.09 -11.44 -2.16
N ASP A 174 1.91 -10.54 -1.18
CA ASP A 174 2.87 -10.35 -0.09
C ASP A 174 2.95 -11.60 0.80
N THR A 175 1.84 -12.28 1.08
CA THR A 175 1.88 -13.53 1.87
C THR A 175 2.57 -14.64 1.09
N MET A 176 2.26 -14.82 -0.19
CA MET A 176 2.92 -15.84 -1.02
C MET A 176 4.40 -15.55 -1.22
N LEU A 177 4.77 -14.28 -1.42
CA LEU A 177 6.15 -13.85 -1.57
C LEU A 177 6.93 -14.02 -0.26
N VAL A 178 6.36 -13.65 0.88
CA VAL A 178 6.97 -13.89 2.21
C VAL A 178 7.18 -15.37 2.47
N LEU A 179 6.20 -16.23 2.16
CA LEU A 179 6.34 -17.68 2.29
C LEU A 179 7.42 -18.25 1.34
N THR A 180 7.51 -17.71 0.11
CA THR A 180 8.51 -18.13 -0.88
C THR A 180 9.92 -17.69 -0.48
N VAL A 181 10.09 -16.47 0.04
CA VAL A 181 11.35 -16.00 0.63
C VAL A 181 11.70 -16.80 1.89
N GLY A 182 10.70 -17.20 2.69
CA GLY A 182 10.88 -18.13 3.80
C GLY A 182 11.41 -19.50 3.35
N LEU A 183 10.85 -20.06 2.27
CA LEU A 183 11.35 -21.30 1.68
C LEU A 183 12.80 -21.15 1.18
N LEU A 184 13.13 -20.03 0.52
CA LEU A 184 14.49 -19.71 0.10
C LEU A 184 15.46 -19.69 1.29
N ALA A 185 15.10 -19.00 2.38
CA ALA A 185 15.90 -18.95 3.60
C ALA A 185 16.12 -20.36 4.19
N VAL A 186 15.08 -21.19 4.24
CA VAL A 186 15.18 -22.58 4.74
C VAL A 186 16.08 -23.44 3.84
N VAL A 187 15.93 -23.34 2.52
CA VAL A 187 16.77 -24.11 1.58
C VAL A 187 18.24 -23.69 1.70
N VAL A 188 18.52 -22.39 1.73
CA VAL A 188 19.89 -21.88 1.92
C VAL A 188 20.46 -22.33 3.27
N TYR A 189 19.66 -22.31 4.34
CA TYR A 189 20.08 -22.80 5.65
C TYR A 189 20.50 -24.28 5.62
N LEU A 190 19.75 -25.14 4.92
CA LEU A 190 20.12 -26.55 4.75
C LEU A 190 21.46 -26.70 4.02
N TYR A 191 21.70 -25.92 2.96
CA TYR A 191 22.98 -25.89 2.28
C TYR A 191 24.11 -25.37 3.19
N THR A 192 23.84 -24.36 4.02
CA THR A 192 24.80 -23.87 5.02
C THR A 192 25.16 -24.95 6.05
N VAL A 193 24.20 -25.71 6.58
CA VAL A 193 24.48 -26.80 7.53
C VAL A 193 25.39 -27.86 6.90
N VAL A 194 25.14 -28.21 5.62
CA VAL A 194 25.99 -29.15 4.89
C VAL A 194 27.39 -28.57 4.66
N ALA A 195 27.49 -27.32 4.23
CA ALA A 195 28.76 -26.62 4.04
C ALA A 195 29.57 -26.53 5.34
N PHE A 196 28.92 -26.16 6.45
CA PHE A 196 29.57 -26.00 7.76
C PHE A 196 30.11 -27.32 8.33
N ASN A 197 29.40 -28.43 8.13
CA ASN A 197 29.85 -29.72 8.68
C ASN A 197 30.87 -30.44 7.79
N PHE A 198 30.76 -30.36 6.46
CA PHE A 198 31.57 -31.15 5.53
C PHE A 198 32.60 -30.33 4.74
N PHE A 199 32.30 -29.07 4.44
CA PHE A 199 33.11 -28.24 3.54
C PHE A 199 33.77 -27.03 4.22
N ARG A 200 33.77 -26.95 5.56
CA ARG A 200 34.32 -25.82 6.34
C ARG A 200 35.72 -25.39 5.91
N LYS A 201 36.58 -26.35 5.55
CA LYS A 201 37.95 -26.09 5.10
C LYS A 201 38.07 -25.21 3.84
N PHE A 202 37.07 -25.23 2.96
CA PHE A 202 37.08 -24.48 1.70
C PHE A 202 36.66 -23.01 1.88
N TYR A 203 36.06 -22.67 3.03
CA TYR A 203 35.53 -21.32 3.30
C TYR A 203 36.48 -20.46 4.13
N ASN A 204 37.54 -21.05 4.68
CA ASN A 204 38.50 -20.36 5.51
C ASN A 204 39.77 -20.10 4.67
N LYS A 205 39.84 -18.89 4.10
CA LYS A 205 40.98 -18.46 3.29
C LYS A 205 42.13 -18.05 4.21
N SER A 206 43.32 -18.60 3.99
CA SER A 206 44.55 -18.11 4.61
C SER A 206 45.21 -17.12 3.64
N GLU A 207 44.71 -15.87 3.61
CA GLU A 207 45.27 -14.89 2.68
C GLU A 207 46.60 -14.27 3.17
N ASP A 208 46.95 -14.43 4.46
CA ASP A 208 48.30 -14.26 5.01
C ASP A 208 48.38 -14.94 6.40
N ASP A 209 49.59 -15.35 6.84
CA ASP A 209 49.87 -16.13 8.08
C ASP A 209 49.38 -15.48 9.39
N ASP A 210 48.94 -14.21 9.37
CA ASP A 210 48.60 -13.44 10.58
C ASP A 210 47.08 -13.22 10.79
N GLU A 211 46.22 -13.27 9.77
CA GLU A 211 44.75 -13.13 9.92
C GLU A 211 43.95 -13.95 8.88
N PRO A 212 43.50 -15.17 9.21
CA PRO A 212 42.64 -15.95 8.31
C PRO A 212 41.23 -15.36 8.24
N ASP A 213 40.75 -15.05 7.02
CA ASP A 213 39.39 -14.59 6.78
C ASP A 213 38.44 -15.80 6.77
N MET A 214 37.98 -16.16 7.98
CA MET A 214 37.20 -17.38 8.21
C MET A 214 35.70 -17.10 8.03
N LYS A 215 35.17 -17.39 6.83
CA LYS A 215 33.76 -17.13 6.51
C LYS A 215 32.78 -18.10 7.20
N CYS A 216 33.25 -19.29 7.58
CA CYS A 216 32.41 -20.34 8.18
C CYS A 216 32.98 -20.86 9.51
N ASP A 217 33.40 -19.96 10.40
CA ASP A 217 33.76 -20.30 11.78
C ASP A 217 32.55 -20.44 12.69
N ASP A 218 31.67 -19.44 12.65
CA ASP A 218 30.37 -19.47 13.33
C ASP A 218 29.27 -19.84 12.34
N MET A 219 28.30 -20.63 12.82
CA MET A 219 27.14 -21.04 12.03
C MET A 219 26.35 -19.84 11.47
N MET A 220 26.24 -18.76 12.26
CA MET A 220 25.54 -17.55 11.84
C MET A 220 26.31 -16.80 10.74
N THR A 221 27.62 -16.63 10.89
CA THR A 221 28.48 -15.98 9.88
C THR A 221 28.46 -16.75 8.56
N CYS A 222 28.51 -18.09 8.63
CA CYS A 222 28.41 -18.95 7.46
C CYS A 222 27.03 -18.82 6.77
N TYR A 223 25.95 -18.76 7.53
CA TYR A 223 24.59 -18.59 6.98
C TYR A 223 24.41 -17.22 6.33
N LEU A 224 24.85 -16.14 6.99
CA LEU A 224 24.82 -14.79 6.44
C LEU A 224 25.65 -14.69 5.16
N PHE A 225 26.80 -15.36 5.10
CA PHE A 225 27.61 -15.44 3.88
C PHE A 225 26.84 -16.11 2.73
N HIS A 226 26.16 -17.24 2.96
CA HIS A 226 25.37 -17.91 1.92
C HIS A 226 24.17 -17.07 1.46
N MET A 227 23.48 -16.40 2.39
CA MET A 227 22.35 -15.53 2.06
C MET A 227 22.79 -14.26 1.32
N TYR A 228 23.87 -13.62 1.76
CA TYR A 228 24.37 -12.38 1.17
C TYR A 228 25.10 -12.64 -0.13
N VAL A 229 26.12 -13.50 -0.14
CA VAL A 229 26.95 -13.74 -1.34
C VAL A 229 26.31 -14.81 -2.23
N GLY A 230 25.96 -15.96 -1.65
CA GLY A 230 25.49 -17.12 -2.42
C GLY A 230 24.23 -16.87 -3.27
N VAL A 231 23.23 -16.14 -2.75
CA VAL A 231 21.99 -15.83 -3.51
C VAL A 231 22.18 -14.69 -4.51
N ARG A 232 23.13 -13.77 -4.27
CA ARG A 232 23.38 -12.62 -5.17
C ARG A 232 24.38 -12.93 -6.28
N ALA A 233 25.29 -13.89 -6.06
CA ALA A 233 26.21 -14.36 -7.08
C ALA A 233 25.44 -15.05 -8.21
N GLY A 234 25.58 -14.53 -9.43
CA GLY A 234 24.80 -15.00 -10.59
C GLY A 234 25.08 -16.44 -11.01
N GLY A 235 26.26 -16.99 -10.69
CA GLY A 235 26.62 -18.40 -10.92
C GLY A 235 26.48 -19.31 -9.69
N GLY A 236 25.97 -18.78 -8.57
CA GLY A 236 25.85 -19.49 -7.31
C GLY A 236 27.10 -19.37 -6.44
N ILE A 237 27.19 -20.22 -5.41
CA ILE A 237 28.22 -20.12 -4.35
C ILE A 237 29.63 -20.55 -4.80
N GLY A 238 29.74 -21.30 -5.90
CA GLY A 238 31.01 -21.76 -6.44
C GLY A 238 31.90 -20.65 -7.00
N ASP A 239 31.33 -19.49 -7.35
CA ASP A 239 32.09 -18.35 -7.92
C ASP A 239 32.98 -17.64 -6.89
N GLU A 240 32.68 -17.80 -5.59
CA GLU A 240 33.25 -16.99 -4.50
C GLU A 240 34.11 -17.84 -3.54
N ILE A 241 34.20 -19.14 -3.79
CA ILE A 241 34.93 -20.11 -2.98
C ILE A 241 36.04 -20.72 -3.82
N GLU A 242 37.10 -21.19 -3.17
CA GLU A 242 38.25 -21.78 -3.83
C GLU A 242 37.90 -22.99 -4.72
N ASP A 243 38.70 -23.17 -5.76
CA ASP A 243 38.54 -24.26 -6.71
C ASP A 243 38.65 -25.63 -6.01
N PRO A 244 37.75 -26.59 -6.30
CA PRO A 244 37.75 -27.91 -5.66
C PRO A 244 38.86 -28.86 -6.15
N ALA A 245 39.71 -28.42 -7.09
CA ALA A 245 40.65 -29.27 -7.79
C ALA A 245 41.77 -29.78 -6.88
N GLY A 246 41.94 -31.10 -6.81
CA GLY A 246 43.04 -31.74 -6.07
C GLY A 246 42.71 -32.23 -4.66
N ASP A 247 41.44 -32.14 -4.23
CA ASP A 247 40.98 -32.58 -2.91
C ASP A 247 40.16 -33.89 -2.97
N PRO A 248 40.20 -34.78 -1.96
CA PRO A 248 39.44 -36.04 -1.99
C PRO A 248 37.92 -35.88 -2.09
N TYR A 249 37.41 -34.68 -1.78
CA TYR A 249 35.99 -34.34 -1.80
C TYR A 249 35.56 -33.55 -3.04
N GLU A 250 36.42 -33.43 -4.06
CA GLU A 250 36.18 -32.67 -5.30
C GLU A 250 34.81 -32.99 -5.94
N MET A 251 34.49 -34.28 -6.11
CA MET A 251 33.21 -34.71 -6.69
C MET A 251 32.00 -34.27 -5.87
N TYR A 252 32.09 -34.33 -4.53
CA TYR A 252 31.00 -33.92 -3.65
C TYR A 252 30.80 -32.41 -3.67
N ARG A 253 31.90 -31.65 -3.80
CA ARG A 253 31.86 -30.19 -3.90
C ARG A 253 31.24 -29.72 -5.20
N ILE A 254 31.61 -30.32 -6.33
CA ILE A 254 31.02 -30.01 -7.65
C ILE A 254 29.50 -30.26 -7.64
N VAL A 255 29.07 -31.39 -7.05
CA VAL A 255 27.63 -31.69 -6.92
C VAL A 255 26.91 -30.67 -6.03
N PHE A 256 27.54 -30.25 -4.93
CA PHE A 256 27.00 -29.22 -4.05
C PHE A 256 26.81 -27.88 -4.78
N ASP A 257 27.82 -27.41 -5.53
CA ASP A 257 27.76 -26.14 -6.23
C ASP A 257 26.72 -26.15 -7.38
N ILE A 258 26.65 -27.24 -8.16
CA ILE A 258 25.66 -27.39 -9.24
C ILE A 258 24.23 -27.45 -8.69
N THR A 259 24.01 -28.19 -7.60
CA THR A 259 22.68 -28.31 -6.99
C THR A 259 22.25 -27.01 -6.35
N PHE A 260 23.16 -26.29 -5.67
CA PHE A 260 22.90 -24.96 -5.14
C PHE A 260 22.49 -23.99 -6.26
N PHE A 261 23.26 -23.93 -7.35
CA PHE A 261 22.95 -23.07 -8.51
C PHE A 261 21.58 -23.41 -9.11
N PHE A 262 21.29 -24.69 -9.35
CA PHE A 262 20.03 -25.10 -9.97
C PHE A 262 18.80 -24.81 -9.09
N PHE A 263 18.85 -25.19 -7.81
CA PHE A 263 17.69 -25.03 -6.94
C PHE A 263 17.49 -23.57 -6.48
N VAL A 264 18.56 -22.89 -6.05
CA VAL A 264 18.44 -21.56 -5.44
C VAL A 264 18.38 -20.47 -6.51
N ILE A 265 19.28 -20.47 -7.48
CA ILE A 265 19.37 -19.40 -8.48
C ILE A 265 18.38 -19.65 -9.62
N VAL A 266 18.39 -20.83 -10.24
CA VAL A 266 17.56 -21.07 -11.43
C VAL A 266 16.09 -21.27 -11.07
N ILE A 267 15.76 -22.06 -10.05
CA ILE A 267 14.37 -22.35 -9.70
C ILE A 267 13.79 -21.29 -8.77
N LEU A 268 14.36 -21.07 -7.58
CA LEU A 268 13.70 -20.23 -6.56
C LEU A 268 13.62 -18.75 -6.96
N LEU A 269 14.68 -18.16 -7.55
CA LEU A 269 14.59 -16.78 -8.04
C LEU A 269 13.64 -16.63 -9.23
N ALA A 270 13.57 -17.62 -10.13
CA ALA A 270 12.61 -17.61 -11.23
C ALA A 270 11.17 -17.74 -10.75
N ILE A 271 10.90 -18.50 -9.68
CA ILE A 271 9.58 -18.57 -9.04
C ILE A 271 9.21 -17.20 -8.47
N ILE A 272 10.11 -16.53 -7.75
CA ILE A 272 9.86 -15.18 -7.19
C ILE A 272 9.53 -14.19 -8.32
N GLN A 273 10.33 -14.17 -9.40
CA GLN A 273 10.03 -13.32 -10.54
C GLN A 273 8.71 -13.70 -11.23
N GLY A 274 8.42 -15.00 -11.34
CA GLY A 274 7.18 -15.53 -11.93
C GLY A 274 5.94 -15.07 -11.17
N LEU A 275 5.95 -15.14 -9.84
CA LEU A 275 4.86 -14.66 -8.98
C LEU A 275 4.59 -13.15 -9.17
N ILE A 276 5.66 -12.35 -9.32
CA ILE A 276 5.51 -10.90 -9.56
C ILE A 276 4.86 -10.64 -10.92
N ILE A 277 5.27 -11.38 -11.97
CA ILE A 277 4.69 -11.24 -13.31
C ILE A 277 3.22 -11.66 -13.30
N ASP A 278 2.88 -12.75 -12.63
CA ASP A 278 1.52 -13.26 -12.51
C ASP A 278 0.60 -12.25 -11.81
N ALA A 279 1.05 -11.66 -10.69
CA ALA A 279 0.30 -10.62 -9.99
C ALA A 279 0.04 -9.38 -10.86
N PHE A 280 1.03 -8.93 -11.65
CA PHE A 280 0.82 -7.85 -12.61
C PHE A 280 -0.08 -8.25 -13.79
N GLY A 281 -0.09 -9.54 -14.15
CA GLY A 281 -1.02 -10.11 -15.13
C GLY A 281 -2.46 -10.01 -14.63
N GLU A 282 -2.73 -10.53 -13.43
CA GLU A 282 -4.07 -10.51 -12.82
C GLU A 282 -4.61 -9.08 -12.68
N LEU A 283 -3.79 -8.12 -12.22
CA LEU A 283 -4.21 -6.73 -12.10
C LEU A 283 -4.62 -6.11 -13.45
N ARG A 284 -4.00 -6.53 -14.55
CA ARG A 284 -4.39 -6.08 -15.90
C ARG A 284 -5.70 -6.73 -16.34
N ASP A 285 -5.85 -8.02 -16.09
CA ASP A 285 -7.06 -8.77 -16.43
C ASP A 285 -8.28 -8.22 -15.67
N GLN A 286 -8.12 -7.85 -14.39
CA GLN A 286 -9.18 -7.20 -13.61
C GLN A 286 -9.60 -5.84 -14.21
N GLN A 287 -8.64 -5.02 -14.64
CA GLN A 287 -8.93 -3.73 -15.28
C GLN A 287 -9.65 -3.92 -16.61
N GLU A 288 -9.20 -4.90 -17.39
CA GLU A 288 -9.79 -5.22 -18.68
C GLU A 288 -11.21 -5.79 -18.53
N GLN A 289 -11.43 -6.67 -17.56
CA GLN A 289 -12.76 -7.22 -17.27
C GLN A 289 -13.75 -6.10 -16.91
N VAL A 290 -13.35 -5.13 -16.08
CA VAL A 290 -14.21 -3.98 -15.73
C VAL A 290 -14.54 -3.14 -16.96
N ARG A 291 -13.58 -2.96 -17.87
CA ARG A 291 -13.78 -2.22 -19.13
C ARG A 291 -14.73 -2.96 -20.06
N GLU A 292 -14.50 -4.24 -20.28
CA GLU A 292 -15.33 -5.10 -21.13
C GLU A 292 -16.77 -5.19 -20.60
N ASP A 293 -16.95 -5.29 -19.27
CA ASP A 293 -18.29 -5.36 -18.67
C ASP A 293 -19.12 -4.10 -18.95
N MET A 294 -18.49 -2.92 -18.92
CA MET A 294 -19.16 -1.65 -19.23
C MET A 294 -19.50 -1.48 -20.71
N GLU A 295 -18.75 -2.13 -21.61
CA GLU A 295 -18.94 -2.03 -23.07
C GLU A 295 -19.90 -3.09 -23.61
N THR A 296 -19.98 -4.26 -22.97
CA THR A 296 -20.72 -5.42 -23.48
C THR A 296 -22.13 -5.55 -22.95
N LYS A 297 -22.44 -5.01 -21.76
CA LYS A 297 -23.77 -5.10 -21.16
C LYS A 297 -24.14 -3.83 -20.41
N CYS A 298 -25.43 -3.58 -20.28
CA CYS A 298 -25.90 -2.48 -19.44
C CYS A 298 -25.78 -2.86 -17.96
N PHE A 299 -25.13 -2.01 -17.14
CA PHE A 299 -24.95 -2.24 -15.70
C PHE A 299 -26.26 -2.42 -14.92
N ILE A 300 -27.35 -1.75 -15.34
CA ILE A 300 -28.61 -1.76 -14.60
C ILE A 300 -29.48 -2.97 -14.95
N CYS A 301 -29.71 -3.24 -16.24
CA CYS A 301 -30.59 -4.33 -16.66
C CYS A 301 -29.86 -5.63 -16.99
N GLY A 302 -28.54 -5.61 -17.19
CA GLY A 302 -27.73 -6.77 -17.51
C GLY A 302 -27.92 -7.33 -18.93
N ILE A 303 -28.69 -6.63 -19.79
CA ILE A 303 -28.87 -7.02 -21.20
C ILE A 303 -27.61 -6.62 -21.99
N GLY A 304 -27.16 -7.52 -22.87
CA GLY A 304 -25.99 -7.32 -23.72
C GLY A 304 -26.20 -6.28 -24.82
N ASN A 305 -25.10 -5.72 -25.32
CA ASN A 305 -25.10 -4.78 -26.43
C ASN A 305 -25.61 -5.41 -27.74
N ASP A 306 -25.43 -6.72 -27.90
CA ASP A 306 -25.90 -7.55 -29.01
C ASP A 306 -27.42 -7.40 -29.27
N TYR A 307 -28.22 -7.31 -28.21
CA TYR A 307 -29.65 -7.07 -28.32
C TYR A 307 -29.97 -5.64 -28.81
N PHE A 308 -29.27 -4.63 -28.28
CA PHE A 308 -29.57 -3.22 -28.58
C PHE A 308 -29.03 -2.76 -29.93
N ASP A 309 -27.91 -3.33 -30.38
CA ASP A 309 -27.25 -3.01 -31.64
C ASP A 309 -27.95 -3.59 -32.88
N THR A 310 -29.11 -4.24 -32.68
CA THR A 310 -30.11 -4.43 -33.75
C THR A 310 -30.53 -3.11 -34.40
N THR A 311 -30.48 -2.02 -33.61
CA THR A 311 -30.66 -0.64 -34.08
C THR A 311 -29.31 0.10 -34.12
N PRO A 312 -29.06 0.98 -35.10
CA PRO A 312 -27.80 1.72 -35.17
C PRO A 312 -27.62 2.59 -33.93
N HIS A 313 -26.48 2.46 -33.25
CA HIS A 313 -26.18 3.15 -31.98
C HIS A 313 -27.20 2.86 -30.86
N GLY A 314 -27.82 1.69 -30.87
CA GLY A 314 -28.84 1.32 -29.90
C GLY A 314 -28.31 1.22 -28.48
N PHE A 315 -27.15 0.58 -28.28
CA PHE A 315 -26.56 0.43 -26.94
C PHE A 315 -26.12 1.78 -26.32
N GLU A 316 -25.51 2.65 -27.11
CA GLU A 316 -25.12 4.00 -26.67
C GLU A 316 -26.36 4.84 -26.30
N THR A 317 -27.42 4.76 -27.09
CA THR A 317 -28.69 5.44 -26.79
C THR A 317 -29.31 4.90 -25.50
N HIS A 318 -29.31 3.58 -25.31
CA HIS A 318 -29.84 2.93 -24.12
C HIS A 318 -29.11 3.37 -22.85
N THR A 319 -27.76 3.40 -22.87
CA THR A 319 -26.95 3.80 -21.72
C THR A 319 -27.01 5.29 -21.41
N LEU A 320 -27.18 6.16 -22.42
CA LEU A 320 -27.23 7.62 -22.22
C LEU A 320 -28.62 8.16 -21.91
N GLN A 321 -29.67 7.62 -22.52
CA GLN A 321 -31.04 8.15 -22.42
C GLN A 321 -31.95 7.32 -21.51
N GLU A 322 -31.88 5.98 -21.58
CA GLU A 322 -32.76 5.09 -20.82
C GLU A 322 -32.16 4.77 -19.44
N HIS A 323 -31.03 4.07 -19.40
CA HIS A 323 -30.36 3.61 -18.18
C HIS A 323 -29.09 4.41 -17.86
N ASN A 324 -29.23 5.73 -17.77
CA ASN A 324 -28.13 6.59 -17.37
C ASN A 324 -27.90 6.52 -15.85
N LEU A 325 -26.71 6.07 -15.42
CA LEU A 325 -26.35 5.93 -14.01
C LEU A 325 -26.51 7.24 -13.21
N ALA A 326 -26.26 8.40 -13.82
CA ALA A 326 -26.38 9.69 -13.15
C ALA A 326 -27.85 10.05 -12.86
N ASN A 327 -28.77 9.67 -13.74
CA ASN A 327 -30.19 9.96 -13.55
C ASN A 327 -30.78 9.26 -12.33
N TYR A 328 -30.32 8.05 -12.01
CA TYR A 328 -30.72 7.36 -10.76
C TYR A 328 -30.30 8.14 -9.52
N LEU A 329 -29.09 8.70 -9.50
CA LEU A 329 -28.62 9.54 -8.41
C LEU A 329 -29.42 10.85 -8.31
N PHE A 330 -29.66 11.51 -9.44
CA PHE A 330 -30.46 12.75 -9.48
C PHE A 330 -31.91 12.50 -9.05
N PHE A 331 -32.50 11.37 -9.44
CA PHE A 331 -33.85 10.99 -9.03
C PHE A 331 -33.93 10.76 -7.51
N LEU A 332 -32.94 10.09 -6.92
CA LEU A 332 -32.88 9.94 -5.46
C LEU A 332 -32.76 11.30 -4.76
N MET A 333 -31.90 12.20 -5.25
CA MET A 333 -31.78 13.55 -4.71
C MET A 333 -33.07 14.37 -4.89
N TYR A 334 -33.79 14.17 -5.98
CA TYR A 334 -35.09 14.79 -6.24
C TYR A 334 -36.14 14.35 -5.21
N LEU A 335 -36.24 13.03 -4.94
CA LEU A 335 -37.18 12.51 -3.94
C LEU A 335 -36.86 13.03 -2.53
N ILE A 336 -35.58 13.09 -2.15
CA ILE A 336 -35.16 13.57 -0.82
C ILE A 336 -35.51 15.06 -0.59
N ASN A 337 -35.46 15.89 -1.63
CA ASN A 337 -35.72 17.33 -1.52
C ASN A 337 -37.19 17.72 -1.73
N LYS A 338 -38.05 16.76 -2.07
CA LYS A 338 -39.47 16.99 -2.34
C LYS A 338 -40.31 16.63 -1.12
N ASP A 339 -41.33 17.42 -0.82
CA ASP A 339 -42.23 17.16 0.30
C ASP A 339 -43.05 15.88 0.06
N GLU A 340 -43.22 15.07 1.11
CA GLU A 340 -43.89 13.75 1.01
C GLU A 340 -45.32 13.85 0.47
N THR A 341 -46.01 14.97 0.72
CA THR A 341 -47.38 15.21 0.27
C THR A 341 -47.48 15.51 -1.23
N GLU A 342 -46.39 15.91 -1.87
CA GLU A 342 -46.35 16.26 -3.30
C GLU A 342 -45.85 15.11 -4.18
N HIS A 343 -45.52 13.96 -3.59
CA HIS A 343 -45.13 12.79 -4.36
C HIS A 343 -46.26 12.32 -5.27
N THR A 344 -45.90 12.02 -6.53
CA THR A 344 -46.81 11.33 -7.45
C THR A 344 -46.95 9.86 -7.05
N GLY A 345 -47.98 9.15 -7.54
CA GLY A 345 -48.19 7.74 -7.16
C GLY A 345 -46.99 6.82 -7.41
N GLN A 346 -46.25 7.06 -8.50
CA GLN A 346 -45.02 6.30 -8.80
C GLN A 346 -43.86 6.69 -7.88
N GLU A 347 -43.70 7.98 -7.59
CA GLU A 347 -42.69 8.49 -6.66
C GLU A 347 -42.91 7.95 -5.24
N SER A 348 -44.16 7.98 -4.75
CA SER A 348 -44.51 7.43 -3.44
C SER A 348 -44.22 5.93 -3.34
N TYR A 349 -44.45 5.19 -4.43
CA TYR A 349 -44.14 3.76 -4.48
C TYR A 349 -42.64 3.48 -4.36
N VAL A 350 -41.81 4.20 -5.13
CA VAL A 350 -40.34 4.05 -5.04
C VAL A 350 -39.82 4.55 -3.69
N TRP A 351 -40.36 5.65 -3.16
CA TRP A 351 -39.98 6.17 -1.84
C TRP A 351 -40.24 5.16 -0.72
N LYS A 352 -41.41 4.50 -0.76
CA LYS A 352 -41.74 3.42 0.17
C LYS A 352 -40.74 2.27 0.09
N MET A 353 -40.43 1.76 -1.10
CA MET A 353 -39.46 0.67 -1.25
C MET A 353 -38.04 1.08 -0.84
N TYR A 354 -37.66 2.33 -1.08
CA TYR A 354 -36.38 2.87 -0.63
C TYR A 354 -36.27 2.90 0.91
N GLN A 355 -37.35 3.27 1.62
CA GLN A 355 -37.43 3.20 3.08
C GLN A 355 -37.36 1.75 3.58
N GLU A 356 -38.05 0.84 2.91
CA GLU A 356 -38.05 -0.60 3.21
C GLU A 356 -36.74 -1.31 2.80
N ARG A 357 -35.78 -0.59 2.18
CA ARG A 357 -34.52 -1.13 1.62
C ARG A 357 -34.73 -2.29 0.63
N CYS A 358 -35.88 -2.29 -0.05
CA CYS A 358 -36.20 -3.22 -1.13
C CYS A 358 -35.79 -2.60 -2.48
N TRP A 359 -35.09 -3.37 -3.32
CA TRP A 359 -34.49 -2.89 -4.57
C TRP A 359 -35.19 -3.45 -5.82
N ASP A 360 -36.38 -4.02 -5.66
CA ASP A 360 -37.11 -4.73 -6.73
C ASP A 360 -37.61 -3.80 -7.85
N PHE A 361 -37.56 -2.49 -7.65
CA PHE A 361 -37.94 -1.51 -8.67
C PHE A 361 -36.88 -1.32 -9.78
N PHE A 362 -35.67 -1.85 -9.60
CA PHE A 362 -34.67 -1.82 -10.67
C PHE A 362 -35.07 -2.80 -11.78
N PRO A 363 -34.92 -2.41 -13.06
CA PRO A 363 -35.29 -3.25 -14.20
C PRO A 363 -34.23 -4.33 -14.47
N ALA A 364 -33.96 -5.21 -13.50
CA ALA A 364 -32.98 -6.28 -13.64
C ALA A 364 -33.49 -7.38 -14.60
N GLY A 365 -32.79 -7.60 -15.72
CA GLY A 365 -33.13 -8.62 -16.72
C GLY A 365 -34.13 -8.18 -17.81
N ASP A 366 -34.67 -6.98 -17.71
CA ASP A 366 -35.65 -6.44 -18.67
C ASP A 366 -35.43 -4.94 -18.93
N CYS A 367 -36.00 -4.43 -20.02
CA CYS A 367 -35.98 -3.00 -20.32
C CYS A 367 -37.24 -2.60 -21.09
N PHE A 368 -37.54 -1.30 -21.13
CA PHE A 368 -38.76 -0.80 -21.76
C PHE A 368 -38.94 -1.33 -23.19
N ARG A 369 -37.89 -1.27 -24.02
CA ARG A 369 -37.94 -1.76 -25.41
C ARG A 369 -38.30 -3.24 -25.49
N LYS A 370 -37.63 -4.08 -24.70
CA LYS A 370 -37.82 -5.54 -24.69
C LYS A 370 -39.22 -5.94 -24.24
N GLN A 371 -39.80 -5.22 -23.28
CA GLN A 371 -41.15 -5.47 -22.83
C GLN A 371 -42.23 -5.15 -23.87
N TYR A 372 -42.00 -4.15 -24.73
CA TYR A 372 -43.00 -3.64 -25.69
C TYR A 372 -42.67 -3.95 -27.16
N GLU A 373 -41.66 -4.78 -27.42
CA GLU A 373 -41.17 -5.11 -28.77
C GLU A 373 -42.28 -5.66 -29.68
N ASP A 374 -43.10 -6.59 -29.18
CA ASP A 374 -44.21 -7.19 -29.94
C ASP A 374 -45.36 -6.20 -30.24
N GLN A 375 -45.45 -5.09 -29.50
CA GLN A 375 -46.57 -4.14 -29.58
C GLN A 375 -46.25 -2.90 -30.42
N LEU A 376 -44.98 -2.50 -30.46
CA LEU A 376 -44.52 -1.24 -31.03
C LEU A 376 -43.37 -1.41 -32.05
N GLY A 377 -43.00 -2.66 -32.37
CA GLY A 377 -41.85 -3.03 -33.20
C GLY A 377 -41.76 -2.35 -34.55
#